data_AF-A0A950RW42-F1
#
_entry.id   AF-A0A950RW42-F1
#
_cell.length_a   1.000
_cell.length_b   1.000
_cell.length_c   1.000
_cell.angle_alpha   90.00
_cell.angle_beta   90.00
_cell.angle_gamma   90.00
#
_symmetry.space_group_name_H-M   'P 1'
#
loop_
_entity.id
_entity.type
_entity.pdbx_description
1 polymer ?
#
loop_
_entity_poly.entity_id
_entity_poly.type
_entity_poly.pdbx_seq_one_letter_code
_entity_poly.pdbx_strand_id
1 'polypeptide(L)'
;MTETATHERNGTITQPHLLTTSVVGSFSVPEWLERLKTDFYQRRISGQYLDDIHEVAIKAALKDQECAGVDVVSDGELRRDNDVDYFLARMPGVEIPHIAKTFYYDYYDAYVRHPLPVDDEVATLGLVDDLRFTLQYTDRPVKFSLTGPFSLARRIHNEAYSDPAHLVLDLARILNREVKALAHAGAAIIQIDEPFLAGYPDQAGLAIQALNVVFDAVERGPERAVHVCYGNRYARPAWEGHYEFLFPAVLEADIDELVLEFARKGYDDLDLFRRYPETHFSLGLGVIDVKNPQPESAELIASRVRRALQVLPPDRLLVNPDCGLRHVPADMARAKLQAMSEGTAQVRADVLGTPVVEPKPEPDSPVHGGHQP
;
A
#
# COMPACT_ATOMS: atom_id res chain seq x y z
N MET A 1 39.82 21.14 -8.27
CA MET A 1 39.87 20.07 -7.25
C MET A 1 38.94 20.45 -6.13
N THR A 2 37.68 20.07 -6.25
CA THR A 2 36.66 20.12 -5.20
C THR A 2 35.72 18.98 -5.53
N GLU A 3 36.01 17.81 -4.97
CA GLU A 3 35.16 16.63 -5.02
C GLU A 3 33.90 16.92 -4.20
N THR A 4 32.76 16.99 -4.88
CA THR A 4 31.45 16.89 -4.26
C THR A 4 31.22 15.44 -3.89
N ALA A 5 31.29 15.12 -2.60
CA ALA A 5 30.90 13.84 -2.05
C ALA A 5 29.40 13.62 -2.28
N THR A 6 29.06 12.74 -3.22
CA THR A 6 27.74 12.16 -3.37
C THR A 6 27.51 11.20 -2.20
N HIS A 7 26.64 11.60 -1.26
CA HIS A 7 26.08 10.67 -0.27
C HIS A 7 25.20 9.67 -1.01
N GLU A 8 25.67 8.44 -1.18
CA GLU A 8 24.82 7.30 -1.53
C GLU A 8 23.87 7.05 -0.35
N ARG A 9 22.65 7.56 -0.46
CA ARG A 9 21.52 7.20 0.41
C ARG A 9 20.64 6.23 -0.34
N ASN A 10 21.01 4.95 -0.33
CA ASN A 10 20.13 3.88 -0.76
C ASN A 10 19.90 2.96 0.45
N GLY A 11 18.72 3.08 1.06
CA GLY A 11 18.20 2.13 2.03
C GLY A 11 17.81 0.83 1.34
N THR A 12 18.80 0.09 0.83
CA THR A 12 18.61 -1.32 0.54
C THR A 12 18.37 -2.03 1.87
N ILE A 13 17.44 -2.98 1.93
CA ILE A 13 17.18 -3.78 3.14
C ILE A 13 18.44 -4.60 3.44
N THR A 14 19.36 -4.07 4.26
CA THR A 14 20.71 -4.61 4.48
C THR A 14 20.81 -5.64 5.61
N GLN A 15 19.71 -5.96 6.28
CA GLN A 15 19.61 -7.07 7.25
C GLN A 15 18.40 -7.92 6.84
N PRO A 16 18.42 -9.25 7.03
CA PRO A 16 17.22 -10.05 6.89
C PRO A 16 16.27 -9.66 8.03
N HIS A 17 15.49 -8.61 7.81
CA HIS A 17 14.40 -8.22 8.70
C HIS A 17 13.31 -9.26 8.51
N LEU A 18 13.34 -10.32 9.33
CA LEU A 18 12.24 -11.27 9.41
C LEU A 18 10.99 -10.52 9.85
N LEU A 19 9.84 -10.85 9.24
CA LEU A 19 8.56 -10.24 9.58
C LEU A 19 8.59 -8.71 9.44
N THR A 20 9.10 -8.21 8.30
CA THR A 20 9.08 -6.77 8.00
C THR A 20 7.67 -6.23 8.12
N THR A 21 7.50 -5.14 8.89
CA THR A 21 6.22 -4.44 8.96
C THR A 21 6.12 -3.38 7.85
N SER A 22 4.98 -3.33 7.17
CA SER A 22 4.74 -2.34 6.12
C SER A 22 3.32 -1.79 6.23
N VAL A 23 3.10 -0.62 5.65
CA VAL A 23 1.74 -0.18 5.28
C VAL A 23 1.32 -0.82 3.94
N VAL A 24 0.02 -0.77 3.61
CA VAL A 24 -0.47 -1.13 2.27
C VAL A 24 -0.29 0.05 1.30
N GLY A 25 -0.52 1.28 1.76
CA GLY A 25 -0.52 2.46 0.91
C GLY A 25 -1.08 3.65 1.67
N SER A 26 -2.35 3.98 1.45
CA SER A 26 -2.99 5.15 2.09
C SER A 26 -2.93 5.17 3.62
N PHE A 27 -2.72 6.37 4.17
CA PHE A 27 -2.84 6.69 5.60
C PHE A 27 -4.10 7.53 5.85
N SER A 28 -4.44 7.74 7.12
CA SER A 28 -5.60 8.52 7.55
C SER A 28 -5.74 9.83 6.78
N VAL A 29 -6.92 10.07 6.22
CA VAL A 29 -7.29 11.34 5.57
C VAL A 29 -8.21 12.11 6.53
N PRO A 30 -7.72 13.15 7.22
CA PRO A 30 -8.56 13.95 8.10
C PRO A 30 -9.66 14.68 7.32
N GLU A 31 -10.78 15.00 7.98
CA GLU A 31 -11.93 15.66 7.33
C GLU A 31 -11.56 16.98 6.62
N TRP A 32 -10.60 17.74 7.16
CA TRP A 32 -10.13 18.97 6.52
C TRP A 32 -9.37 18.71 5.22
N LEU A 33 -8.77 17.52 5.05
CA LEU A 33 -8.10 17.09 3.83
C LEU A 33 -9.11 16.60 2.78
N GLU A 34 -10.24 16.00 3.20
CA GLU A 34 -11.37 15.51 2.37
C GLU A 34 -12.16 16.61 1.63
N ARG A 35 -11.60 17.81 1.49
CA ARG A 35 -12.25 18.93 0.78
C ARG A 35 -11.29 19.70 -0.12
N LEU A 36 -9.98 19.48 0.00
CA LEU A 36 -8.99 20.36 -0.63
C LEU A 36 -9.05 20.33 -2.16
N LYS A 37 -9.17 19.14 -2.77
CA LYS A 37 -9.36 19.04 -4.23
C LYS A 37 -10.66 19.72 -4.68
N THR A 38 -11.73 19.60 -3.90
CA THR A 38 -12.99 20.29 -4.16
C THR A 38 -12.83 21.81 -4.07
N ASP A 39 -12.14 22.31 -3.04
CA ASP A 39 -11.81 23.74 -2.87
C ASP A 39 -10.97 24.26 -4.03
N PHE A 40 -9.97 23.50 -4.47
CA PHE A 40 -9.12 23.83 -5.60
C PHE A 40 -9.92 23.93 -6.91
N TYR A 41 -10.73 22.93 -7.25
CA TYR A 41 -11.55 22.97 -8.46
C TYR A 41 -12.64 24.06 -8.41
N GLN A 42 -13.09 24.45 -7.22
CA GLN A 42 -13.99 25.59 -7.02
C GLN A 42 -13.25 26.93 -6.91
N ARG A 43 -11.93 26.95 -7.18
CA ARG A 43 -11.05 28.14 -7.17
C ARG A 43 -11.05 28.89 -5.84
N ARG A 44 -11.29 28.19 -4.72
CA ARG A 44 -11.17 28.75 -3.36
C ARG A 44 -9.72 28.78 -2.86
N ILE A 45 -8.87 27.90 -3.38
CA ILE A 45 -7.45 27.84 -3.08
C ILE A 45 -6.63 27.78 -4.37
N SER A 46 -5.37 28.23 -4.33
CA SER A 46 -4.43 28.09 -5.45
C SER A 46 -3.85 26.67 -5.51
N GLY A 47 -3.27 26.29 -6.65
CA GLY A 47 -2.53 25.03 -6.79
C GLY A 47 -1.35 24.96 -5.82
N GLN A 48 -0.57 26.05 -5.70
CA GLN A 48 0.52 26.11 -4.72
C GLN A 48 0.04 25.85 -3.29
N TYR A 49 -1.10 26.42 -2.90
CA TYR A 49 -1.61 26.22 -1.55
C TYR A 49 -2.11 24.78 -1.33
N LEU A 50 -2.69 24.15 -2.36
CA LEU A 50 -3.02 22.72 -2.33
C LEU A 50 -1.77 21.86 -2.14
N ASP A 51 -0.70 22.16 -2.89
CA ASP A 51 0.56 21.43 -2.83
C ASP A 51 1.23 21.57 -1.45
N ASP A 52 1.33 22.80 -0.93
CA ASP A 52 1.88 23.07 0.40
C ASP A 52 1.17 22.27 1.50
N ILE A 53 -0.18 22.20 1.44
CA ILE A 53 -0.96 21.45 2.43
C ILE A 53 -0.72 19.95 2.32
N HIS A 54 -0.73 19.39 1.10
CA HIS A 54 -0.43 17.97 0.90
C HIS A 54 0.98 17.62 1.41
N GLU A 55 1.98 18.46 1.12
CA GLU A 55 3.35 18.24 1.57
C GLU A 55 3.47 18.20 3.09
N VAL A 56 2.79 19.09 3.81
CA VAL A 56 2.75 19.09 5.28
C VAL A 56 2.06 17.83 5.80
N ALA A 57 0.95 17.43 5.16
CA ALA A 57 0.22 16.22 5.55
C ALA A 57 1.06 14.95 5.37
N ILE A 58 1.78 14.82 4.25
CA ILE A 58 2.69 13.70 3.96
C ILE A 58 3.82 13.63 4.99
N LYS A 59 4.45 14.76 5.32
CA LYS A 59 5.51 14.82 6.36
C LYS A 59 4.99 14.34 7.71
N ALA A 60 3.76 14.73 8.08
CA ALA A 60 3.13 14.28 9.32
C ALA A 60 2.81 12.77 9.28
N ALA A 61 2.26 12.26 8.17
CA ALA A 61 1.94 10.84 8.02
C ALA A 61 3.20 9.95 8.02
N LEU A 62 4.29 10.38 7.39
CA LEU A 62 5.58 9.71 7.49
C LEU A 62 6.04 9.66 8.94
N LYS A 63 5.96 10.78 9.66
CA LYS A 63 6.38 10.81 11.06
C LYS A 63 5.53 9.92 11.96
N ASP A 64 4.23 9.85 11.70
CA ASP A 64 3.29 8.98 12.41
C ASP A 64 3.61 7.49 12.19
N GLN A 65 3.86 7.08 10.94
CA GLN A 65 4.32 5.73 10.62
C GLN A 65 5.69 5.42 11.25
N GLU A 66 6.58 6.42 11.27
CA GLU A 66 7.90 6.28 11.86
C GLU A 66 7.84 6.00 13.36
N CYS A 67 7.10 6.85 14.08
CA CYS A 67 6.87 6.75 15.51
C CYS A 67 6.12 5.47 15.89
N ALA A 68 5.24 4.98 15.02
CA ALA A 68 4.55 3.69 15.19
C ALA A 68 5.46 2.47 14.95
N GLY A 69 6.73 2.66 14.56
CA GLY A 69 7.69 1.57 14.40
C GLY A 69 7.55 0.75 13.12
N VAL A 70 6.88 1.27 12.09
CA VAL A 70 6.70 0.57 10.80
C VAL A 70 8.02 0.51 10.02
N ASP A 71 8.47 -0.67 9.60
CA ASP A 71 9.76 -0.84 8.92
C ASP A 71 9.77 -0.19 7.51
N VAL A 72 8.70 -0.37 6.73
CA VAL A 72 8.52 0.20 5.37
C VAL A 72 7.33 1.16 5.33
N VAL A 73 7.60 2.42 4.98
CA VAL A 73 6.61 3.51 5.02
C VAL A 73 6.11 3.90 3.63
N SER A 74 5.02 4.66 3.56
CA SER A 74 4.51 5.29 2.33
C SER A 74 4.26 6.79 2.54
N ASP A 75 3.98 7.51 1.45
CA ASP A 75 3.51 8.89 1.48
C ASP A 75 2.08 9.05 2.06
N GLY A 76 1.45 7.93 2.46
CA GLY A 76 0.07 7.88 2.91
C GLY A 76 -0.95 8.17 1.81
N GLU A 77 -0.53 8.23 0.54
CA GLU A 77 -1.34 8.56 -0.63
C GLU A 77 -2.14 9.86 -0.50
N LEU A 78 -1.64 10.83 0.28
CA LEU A 78 -2.43 11.98 0.71
C LEU A 78 -2.67 13.01 -0.41
N ARG A 79 -2.01 12.87 -1.57
CA ARG A 79 -2.33 13.63 -2.80
C ARG A 79 -3.53 13.04 -3.57
N ARG A 80 -3.92 11.82 -3.22
CA ARG A 80 -4.94 11.05 -3.93
C ARG A 80 -6.28 11.23 -3.22
N ASP A 81 -7.29 11.64 -3.96
CA ASP A 81 -8.68 11.69 -3.50
C ASP A 81 -9.27 10.28 -3.40
N ASN A 82 -9.01 9.44 -4.41
CA ASN A 82 -9.24 8.00 -4.36
C ASN A 82 -8.10 7.27 -5.07
N ASP A 83 -8.15 5.94 -5.03
CA ASP A 83 -7.17 5.02 -5.61
C ASP A 83 -7.11 5.12 -7.15
N VAL A 84 -8.19 5.48 -7.84
CA VAL A 84 -8.27 5.40 -9.32
C VAL A 84 -7.98 6.73 -10.02
N ASP A 85 -8.69 7.79 -9.64
CA ASP A 85 -8.77 9.03 -10.39
C ASP A 85 -7.42 9.78 -10.41
N TYR A 86 -6.59 9.58 -9.38
CA TYR A 86 -5.26 10.15 -9.34
C TYR A 86 -4.44 9.74 -10.57
N PHE A 87 -4.49 8.46 -10.93
CA PHE A 87 -3.78 7.89 -12.07
C PHE A 87 -4.49 8.19 -13.38
N LEU A 88 -5.81 8.00 -13.45
CA LEU A 88 -6.57 8.26 -14.69
C LEU A 88 -6.50 9.72 -15.13
N ALA A 89 -6.48 10.68 -14.20
CA ALA A 89 -6.30 12.11 -14.49
C ALA A 89 -4.94 12.48 -15.07
N ARG A 90 -3.96 11.59 -14.97
CA ARG A 90 -2.62 11.75 -15.52
C ARG A 90 -2.39 10.84 -16.73
N MET A 91 -3.30 9.89 -16.97
CA MET A 91 -3.16 8.84 -17.97
C MET A 91 -3.37 9.40 -19.38
N PRO A 92 -2.37 9.32 -20.27
CA PRO A 92 -2.53 9.83 -21.63
C PRO A 92 -3.62 9.08 -22.41
N GLY A 93 -4.44 9.81 -23.16
CA GLY A 93 -5.55 9.24 -23.92
C GLY A 93 -6.81 8.93 -23.08
N VAL A 94 -6.75 9.10 -21.76
CA VAL A 94 -7.93 9.03 -20.89
C VAL A 94 -8.55 10.41 -20.75
N GLU A 95 -9.82 10.51 -21.13
CA GLU A 95 -10.64 11.69 -20.90
C GLU A 95 -11.33 11.58 -19.53
N ILE A 96 -11.02 12.49 -18.61
CA ILE A 96 -11.60 12.50 -17.26
C ILE A 96 -11.82 13.95 -16.81
N PRO A 97 -12.96 14.26 -16.16
CA PRO A 97 -13.27 15.63 -15.79
C PRO A 97 -12.41 16.15 -14.63
N HIS A 98 -11.99 17.41 -14.72
CA HIS A 98 -11.25 18.13 -13.69
C HIS A 98 -12.19 19.14 -12.97
N ILE A 99 -13.17 18.61 -12.26
CA ILE A 99 -14.22 19.39 -11.59
C ILE A 99 -14.42 18.96 -10.15
N ALA A 100 -15.00 19.81 -9.31
CA ALA A 100 -15.31 19.45 -7.94
C ALA A 100 -16.30 18.27 -7.86
N LYS A 101 -16.07 17.38 -6.89
CA LYS A 101 -16.96 16.24 -6.59
C LYS A 101 -17.99 16.63 -5.54
N THR A 102 -19.15 15.98 -5.59
CA THR A 102 -20.15 16.05 -4.52
C THR A 102 -19.66 15.31 -3.28
N PHE A 103 -19.11 14.11 -3.46
CA PHE A 103 -18.49 13.33 -2.38
C PHE A 103 -17.03 13.04 -2.73
N TYR A 104 -16.13 13.28 -1.77
CA TYR A 104 -14.68 13.33 -2.01
C TYR A 104 -14.12 12.03 -2.61
N TYR A 105 -14.59 10.87 -2.13
CA TYR A 105 -14.12 9.55 -2.53
C TYR A 105 -14.90 8.93 -3.69
N ASP A 106 -15.79 9.68 -4.35
CA ASP A 106 -16.46 9.19 -5.55
C ASP A 106 -15.48 9.18 -6.72
N TYR A 107 -15.71 8.27 -7.66
CA TYR A 107 -14.95 8.22 -8.90
C TYR A 107 -15.55 9.15 -9.94
N TYR A 108 -14.71 9.73 -10.79
CA TYR A 108 -15.21 10.32 -12.02
C TYR A 108 -15.62 9.25 -13.03
N ASP A 109 -16.39 9.67 -14.04
CA ASP A 109 -16.59 8.91 -15.26
C ASP A 109 -15.43 9.23 -16.22
N ALA A 110 -14.57 8.25 -16.45
CA ALA A 110 -13.44 8.35 -17.36
C ALA A 110 -13.75 7.63 -18.67
N TYR A 111 -13.25 8.14 -19.80
CA TYR A 111 -13.50 7.60 -21.13
C TYR A 111 -12.19 7.37 -21.88
N VAL A 112 -12.15 6.31 -22.68
CA VAL A 112 -11.09 6.09 -23.67
C VAL A 112 -11.77 5.89 -25.02
N ARG A 113 -11.67 6.91 -25.88
CA ARG A 113 -12.34 6.96 -27.20
C ARG A 113 -11.43 6.58 -28.36
N HIS A 114 -10.13 6.62 -28.14
CA HIS A 114 -9.11 6.20 -29.09
C HIS A 114 -8.10 5.28 -28.39
N PRO A 115 -7.43 4.37 -29.12
CA PRO A 115 -6.40 3.54 -28.53
C PRO A 115 -5.36 4.39 -27.80
N LEU A 116 -4.97 3.92 -26.61
CA LEU A 116 -3.99 4.59 -25.76
C LEU A 116 -2.65 4.69 -26.49
N PRO A 117 -1.93 5.82 -26.35
CA PRO A 117 -0.67 6.06 -27.04
C PRO A 117 0.50 5.29 -26.40
N VAL A 118 0.49 3.96 -26.48
CA VAL A 118 1.48 3.09 -25.81
C VAL A 118 2.89 3.16 -26.38
N ASP A 119 3.07 3.58 -27.64
CA ASP A 119 4.37 3.64 -28.32
C ASP A 119 4.94 5.05 -28.41
N ASP A 120 4.12 6.06 -28.16
CA ASP A 120 4.58 7.45 -28.17
C ASP A 120 5.53 7.67 -26.98
N GLU A 121 6.54 8.54 -27.14
CA GLU A 121 7.30 9.10 -26.01
C GLU A 121 6.38 10.04 -25.22
N VAL A 122 5.36 9.48 -24.59
CA VAL A 122 4.33 10.26 -23.91
C VAL A 122 4.89 10.86 -22.61
N ALA A 123 4.26 11.96 -22.19
CA ALA A 123 4.41 12.53 -20.87
C ALA A 123 4.24 11.48 -19.77
N THR A 124 5.16 11.52 -18.81
CA THR A 124 5.10 10.76 -17.55
C THR A 124 3.86 11.12 -16.74
N LEU A 125 3.39 10.18 -15.92
CA LEU A 125 2.37 10.43 -14.90
C LEU A 125 2.90 11.30 -13.74
N GLY A 126 4.21 11.55 -13.65
CA GLY A 126 4.82 12.37 -12.60
C GLY A 126 4.98 11.66 -11.25
N LEU A 127 4.83 10.32 -11.21
CA LEU A 127 4.89 9.55 -9.96
C LEU A 127 6.29 9.54 -9.33
N VAL A 128 7.33 9.68 -10.15
CA VAL A 128 8.71 9.77 -9.68
C VAL A 128 8.93 11.01 -8.81
N ASP A 129 8.25 12.13 -9.09
CA ASP A 129 8.40 13.34 -8.30
C ASP A 129 7.71 13.19 -6.93
N ASP A 130 6.58 12.48 -6.86
CA ASP A 130 5.93 12.12 -5.60
C ASP A 130 6.85 11.22 -4.73
N LEU A 131 7.48 10.21 -5.35
CA LEU A 131 8.43 9.34 -4.67
C LEU A 131 9.65 10.12 -4.17
N ARG A 132 10.27 10.93 -5.04
CA ARG A 132 11.45 11.75 -4.70
C ARG A 132 11.16 12.72 -3.56
N PHE A 133 9.98 13.33 -3.56
CA PHE A 133 9.55 14.15 -2.43
C PHE A 133 9.53 13.32 -1.14
N THR A 134 8.92 12.14 -1.15
CA THR A 134 8.81 11.26 0.02
C THR A 134 10.20 10.85 0.55
N LEU A 135 11.10 10.45 -0.36
CA LEU A 135 12.48 10.05 -0.03
C LEU A 135 13.32 11.17 0.62
N GLN A 136 12.92 12.44 0.50
CA GLN A 136 13.62 13.55 1.18
C GLN A 136 13.35 13.62 2.68
N TYR A 137 12.27 12.99 3.17
CA TYR A 137 11.77 13.18 4.53
C TYR A 137 11.79 11.92 5.40
N THR A 138 12.37 10.82 4.89
CA THR A 138 12.56 9.60 5.67
C THR A 138 13.83 8.87 5.23
N ASP A 139 14.47 8.20 6.18
CA ASP A 139 15.56 7.25 5.89
C ASP A 139 15.05 5.79 5.83
N ARG A 140 13.74 5.56 6.05
CA ARG A 140 13.14 4.22 5.93
C ARG A 140 12.90 3.85 4.47
N PRO A 141 12.93 2.55 4.14
CA PRO A 141 12.47 2.08 2.83
C PRO A 141 11.05 2.58 2.54
N VAL A 142 10.83 3.05 1.30
CA VAL A 142 9.54 3.58 0.87
C VAL A 142 8.84 2.58 -0.06
N LYS A 143 7.61 2.21 0.30
CA LYS A 143 6.64 1.50 -0.55
C LYS A 143 5.83 2.52 -1.35
N PHE A 144 5.76 2.35 -2.67
CA PHE A 144 4.94 3.15 -3.56
C PHE A 144 3.85 2.28 -4.21
N SER A 145 2.59 2.58 -3.94
CA SER A 145 1.43 1.86 -4.49
C SER A 145 0.92 2.51 -5.78
N LEU A 146 0.50 1.71 -6.75
CA LEU A 146 -0.24 2.13 -7.95
C LEU A 146 -1.49 1.27 -8.07
N THR A 147 -2.62 1.86 -8.49
CA THR A 147 -3.75 1.02 -8.91
C THR A 147 -3.42 0.32 -10.20
N GLY A 148 -3.62 -0.99 -10.21
CA GLY A 148 -3.25 -1.86 -11.31
C GLY A 148 -4.12 -1.70 -12.55
N PRO A 149 -3.60 -2.14 -13.71
CA PRO A 149 -4.24 -1.95 -15.00
C PRO A 149 -5.61 -2.60 -15.08
N PHE A 150 -5.83 -3.75 -14.40
CA PHE A 150 -7.12 -4.42 -14.44
C PHE A 150 -8.18 -3.61 -13.70
N SER A 151 -7.86 -3.07 -12.53
CA SER A 151 -8.75 -2.23 -11.72
C SER A 151 -8.99 -0.86 -12.36
N LEU A 152 -7.96 -0.21 -12.92
CA LEU A 152 -8.12 1.03 -13.67
C LEU A 152 -9.11 0.86 -14.84
N ALA A 153 -9.01 -0.23 -15.60
CA ALA A 153 -9.91 -0.51 -16.71
C ALA A 153 -11.39 -0.62 -16.29
N ARG A 154 -11.69 -1.04 -15.05
CA ARG A 154 -13.08 -1.12 -14.54
C ARG A 154 -13.73 0.23 -14.27
N ARG A 155 -12.93 1.29 -14.27
CA ARG A 155 -13.37 2.66 -14.07
C ARG A 155 -13.32 3.50 -15.34
N ILE A 156 -13.03 2.87 -16.48
CA ILE A 156 -13.00 3.50 -17.80
C ILE A 156 -14.17 3.00 -18.63
N HIS A 157 -14.91 3.93 -19.23
CA HIS A 157 -15.80 3.67 -20.34
C HIS A 157 -14.96 3.45 -21.62
N ASN A 158 -14.85 2.20 -22.03
CA ASN A 158 -14.08 1.78 -23.19
C ASN A 158 -14.89 1.93 -24.48
N GLU A 159 -14.56 2.91 -25.31
CA GLU A 159 -15.11 3.11 -26.66
C GLU A 159 -14.06 2.81 -27.76
N ALA A 160 -12.79 2.65 -27.39
CA ALA A 160 -11.68 2.49 -28.32
C ALA A 160 -11.35 1.04 -28.71
N TYR A 161 -11.54 0.10 -27.78
CA TYR A 161 -11.11 -1.29 -27.95
C TYR A 161 -12.31 -2.23 -28.05
N SER A 162 -12.37 -3.02 -29.12
CA SER A 162 -13.40 -4.05 -29.28
C SER A 162 -13.28 -5.19 -28.26
N ASP A 163 -12.05 -5.49 -27.84
CA ASP A 163 -11.77 -6.42 -26.74
C ASP A 163 -11.29 -5.63 -25.51
N PRO A 164 -12.03 -5.64 -24.39
CA PRO A 164 -11.62 -4.99 -23.15
C PRO A 164 -10.25 -5.44 -22.62
N ALA A 165 -9.79 -6.66 -22.96
CA ALA A 165 -8.46 -7.13 -22.57
C ALA A 165 -7.33 -6.28 -23.17
N HIS A 166 -7.51 -5.73 -24.37
CA HIS A 166 -6.51 -4.85 -24.97
C HIS A 166 -6.35 -3.53 -24.21
N LEU A 167 -7.44 -2.96 -23.67
CA LEU A 167 -7.35 -1.78 -22.80
C LEU A 167 -6.53 -2.08 -21.54
N VAL A 168 -6.78 -3.24 -20.90
CA VAL A 168 -6.02 -3.66 -19.71
C VAL A 168 -4.52 -3.78 -20.03
N LEU A 169 -4.18 -4.41 -21.15
CA LEU A 169 -2.77 -4.60 -21.53
C LEU A 169 -2.08 -3.28 -21.94
N ASP A 170 -2.80 -2.34 -22.57
CA ASP A 170 -2.24 -1.04 -22.92
C ASP A 170 -2.03 -0.15 -21.68
N LEU A 171 -2.95 -0.18 -20.72
CA LEU A 171 -2.73 0.44 -19.41
C LEU A 171 -1.50 -0.16 -18.71
N ALA A 172 -1.33 -1.50 -18.78
CA ALA A 172 -0.17 -2.17 -18.20
C ALA A 172 1.16 -1.70 -18.82
N ARG A 173 1.20 -1.50 -20.14
CA ARG A 173 2.39 -0.98 -20.85
C ARG A 173 2.73 0.45 -20.45
N ILE A 174 1.74 1.30 -20.24
CA ILE A 174 1.96 2.67 -19.74
C ILE A 174 2.50 2.62 -18.30
N LEU A 175 1.88 1.83 -17.42
CA LEU A 175 2.31 1.68 -16.03
C LEU A 175 3.71 1.05 -15.93
N ASN A 176 4.10 0.14 -16.82
CA ASN A 176 5.45 -0.43 -16.85
C ASN A 176 6.54 0.64 -16.95
N ARG A 177 6.32 1.70 -17.74
CA ARG A 177 7.27 2.81 -17.87
C ARG A 177 7.42 3.56 -16.55
N GLU A 178 6.31 3.82 -15.86
CA GLU A 178 6.30 4.46 -14.55
C GLU A 178 6.96 3.58 -13.49
N VAL A 179 6.68 2.28 -13.47
CA VAL A 179 7.30 1.32 -12.54
C VAL A 179 8.80 1.24 -12.76
N LYS A 180 9.27 1.19 -14.02
CA LYS A 180 10.71 1.28 -14.33
C LYS A 180 11.30 2.58 -13.79
N ALA A 181 10.64 3.71 -13.99
CA ALA A 181 11.14 5.01 -13.52
C ALA A 181 11.16 5.10 -11.98
N LEU A 182 10.16 4.57 -11.30
CA LEU A 182 10.09 4.48 -9.83
C LEU A 182 11.18 3.57 -9.26
N ALA A 183 11.44 2.43 -9.91
CA ALA A 183 12.53 1.52 -9.54
C ALA A 183 13.89 2.24 -9.61
N HIS A 184 14.17 2.95 -10.71
CA HIS A 184 15.39 3.75 -10.87
C HIS A 184 15.48 4.91 -9.87
N ALA A 185 14.34 5.45 -9.44
CA ALA A 185 14.28 6.54 -8.46
C ALA A 185 14.44 6.08 -7.01
N GLY A 186 14.52 4.77 -6.75
CA GLY A 186 14.84 4.22 -5.43
C GLY A 186 13.64 3.82 -4.59
N ALA A 187 12.50 3.48 -5.20
CA ALA A 187 11.43 2.79 -4.47
C ALA A 187 11.97 1.48 -3.87
N ALA A 188 11.64 1.18 -2.62
CA ALA A 188 12.03 -0.09 -1.99
C ALA A 188 11.03 -1.20 -2.28
N ILE A 189 9.73 -0.86 -2.32
CA ILE A 189 8.66 -1.76 -2.75
C ILE A 189 7.79 -1.01 -3.76
N ILE A 190 7.49 -1.64 -4.89
CA ILE A 190 6.47 -1.15 -5.83
C ILE A 190 5.30 -2.11 -5.75
N GLN A 191 4.14 -1.59 -5.32
CA GLN A 191 2.93 -2.38 -5.13
C GLN A 191 1.88 -2.04 -6.18
N ILE A 192 1.32 -3.07 -6.81
CA ILE A 192 0.18 -2.94 -7.72
C ILE A 192 -1.09 -3.36 -6.99
N ASP A 193 -2.03 -2.44 -6.83
CA ASP A 193 -3.29 -2.66 -6.12
C ASP A 193 -4.37 -3.08 -7.12
N GLU A 194 -4.90 -4.28 -6.97
CA GLU A 194 -5.96 -4.83 -7.81
C GLU A 194 -7.26 -5.13 -7.03
N PRO A 195 -7.87 -4.14 -6.36
CA PRO A 195 -9.06 -4.37 -5.53
C PRO A 195 -10.27 -4.85 -6.33
N PHE A 196 -10.40 -4.48 -7.62
CA PHE A 196 -11.54 -4.93 -8.43
C PHE A 196 -11.46 -6.40 -8.79
N LEU A 197 -10.30 -7.05 -8.69
CA LEU A 197 -10.15 -8.44 -9.09
C LEU A 197 -11.06 -9.39 -8.31
N ALA A 198 -11.34 -9.09 -7.04
CA ALA A 198 -12.30 -9.83 -6.22
C ALA A 198 -13.73 -9.84 -6.78
N GLY A 199 -14.10 -8.82 -7.57
CA GLY A 199 -15.39 -8.73 -8.24
C GLY A 199 -15.46 -9.44 -9.59
N TYR A 200 -14.33 -9.91 -10.11
CA TYR A 200 -14.21 -10.53 -11.43
C TYR A 200 -13.31 -11.78 -11.37
N PRO A 201 -13.66 -12.79 -10.56
CA PRO A 201 -12.80 -13.95 -10.30
C PRO A 201 -12.41 -14.70 -11.58
N ASP A 202 -13.33 -14.81 -12.55
CA ASP A 202 -13.09 -15.51 -13.83
C ASP A 202 -12.03 -14.82 -14.72
N GLN A 203 -11.57 -13.62 -14.35
CA GLN A 203 -10.58 -12.85 -15.11
C GLN A 203 -9.23 -12.73 -14.40
N ALA A 204 -8.99 -13.56 -13.36
CA ALA A 204 -7.69 -13.66 -12.69
C ALA A 204 -6.53 -13.79 -13.68
N GLY A 205 -6.65 -14.66 -14.69
CA GLY A 205 -5.60 -14.86 -15.70
C GLY A 205 -5.23 -13.58 -16.47
N LEU A 206 -6.21 -12.75 -16.83
CA LEU A 206 -5.96 -11.47 -17.51
C LEU A 206 -5.27 -10.47 -16.58
N ALA A 207 -5.69 -10.40 -15.30
CA ALA A 207 -5.07 -9.53 -14.32
C ALA A 207 -3.60 -9.92 -14.06
N ILE A 208 -3.30 -11.21 -13.93
CA ILE A 208 -1.93 -11.70 -13.78
C ILE A 208 -1.09 -11.45 -15.03
N GLN A 209 -1.66 -11.66 -16.22
CA GLN A 209 -0.97 -11.31 -17.48
C GLN A 209 -0.61 -9.82 -17.53
N ALA A 210 -1.54 -8.95 -17.14
CA ALA A 210 -1.31 -7.51 -17.11
C ALA A 210 -0.30 -7.10 -16.04
N LEU A 211 -0.34 -7.73 -14.86
CA LEU A 211 0.63 -7.53 -13.79
C LEU A 211 2.06 -7.87 -14.25
N ASN A 212 2.23 -8.97 -14.97
CA ASN A 212 3.53 -9.35 -15.54
C ASN A 212 4.02 -8.33 -16.58
N VAL A 213 3.12 -7.74 -17.37
CA VAL A 213 3.47 -6.64 -18.28
C VAL A 213 3.91 -5.40 -17.49
N VAL A 214 3.26 -5.08 -16.37
CA VAL A 214 3.66 -3.95 -15.50
C VAL A 214 5.07 -4.14 -14.96
N PHE A 215 5.45 -5.36 -14.57
CA PHE A 215 6.79 -5.65 -14.02
C PHE A 215 7.83 -6.08 -15.05
N ASP A 216 7.47 -6.19 -16.33
CA ASP A 216 8.38 -6.64 -17.39
C ASP A 216 9.64 -5.76 -17.52
N ALA A 217 10.80 -6.41 -17.55
CA ALA A 217 12.11 -5.76 -17.62
C ALA A 217 12.35 -4.63 -16.59
N VAL A 218 11.69 -4.71 -15.43
CA VAL A 218 12.04 -3.87 -14.27
C VAL A 218 13.34 -4.42 -13.69
N GLU A 219 14.41 -3.62 -13.77
CA GLU A 219 15.72 -4.04 -13.25
C GLU A 219 15.64 -4.31 -11.73
N ARG A 220 16.52 -5.20 -11.26
CA ARG A 220 16.56 -5.60 -9.85
C ARG A 220 16.80 -4.37 -8.96
N GLY A 221 15.89 -4.11 -8.02
CA GLY A 221 15.96 -3.00 -7.09
C GLY A 221 14.84 -3.07 -6.05
N PRO A 222 13.60 -2.70 -6.43
CA PRO A 222 12.44 -2.82 -5.55
C PRO A 222 11.94 -4.27 -5.44
N GLU A 223 11.35 -4.59 -4.29
CA GLU A 223 10.43 -5.73 -4.15
C GLU A 223 9.14 -5.44 -4.93
N ARG A 224 8.64 -6.43 -5.66
CA ARG A 224 7.42 -6.34 -6.49
C ARG A 224 6.25 -6.94 -5.73
N ALA A 225 5.29 -6.10 -5.36
CA ALA A 225 4.13 -6.53 -4.59
C ALA A 225 2.85 -6.41 -5.40
N VAL A 226 1.89 -7.30 -5.14
CA VAL A 226 0.50 -7.12 -5.57
C VAL A 226 -0.42 -7.19 -4.36
N HIS A 227 -1.32 -6.22 -4.25
CA HIS A 227 -2.36 -6.21 -3.21
C HIS A 227 -3.71 -6.54 -3.81
N VAL A 228 -4.36 -7.57 -3.29
CA VAL A 228 -5.74 -7.92 -3.65
C VAL A 228 -6.57 -7.92 -2.38
N CYS A 229 -7.56 -7.03 -2.31
CA CYS A 229 -8.51 -6.95 -1.19
C CYS A 229 -9.95 -6.96 -1.70
N TYR A 230 -10.90 -6.92 -0.78
CA TYR A 230 -12.31 -6.86 -1.09
C TYR A 230 -12.87 -5.43 -1.06
N GLY A 231 -11.98 -4.43 -1.19
CA GLY A 231 -12.31 -3.00 -1.21
C GLY A 231 -12.38 -2.37 0.18
N ASN A 232 -12.19 -1.05 0.22
CA ASN A 232 -12.23 -0.27 1.46
C ASN A 232 -12.95 1.08 1.32
N ARG A 233 -13.71 1.31 0.25
CA ARG A 233 -14.36 2.62 0.03
C ARG A 233 -15.40 2.89 1.14
N TYR A 234 -15.25 4.03 1.82
CA TYR A 234 -16.05 4.41 2.99
C TYR A 234 -16.01 3.38 4.13
N ALA A 235 -14.84 2.77 4.36
CA ALA A 235 -14.62 1.73 5.37
C ALA A 235 -15.53 0.50 5.20
N ARG A 236 -15.90 0.18 3.96
CA ARG A 236 -16.76 -0.95 3.62
C ARG A 236 -16.13 -1.82 2.55
N PRO A 237 -16.37 -3.14 2.59
CA PRO A 237 -16.07 -3.98 1.43
C PRO A 237 -16.95 -3.58 0.24
N ALA A 238 -16.40 -3.75 -0.95
CA ALA A 238 -17.16 -3.84 -2.19
C ALA A 238 -17.56 -5.30 -2.51
N TRP A 239 -16.78 -6.28 -2.04
CA TRP A 239 -17.00 -7.72 -2.32
C TRP A 239 -16.84 -8.59 -1.06
N GLU A 240 -17.21 -9.86 -1.18
CA GLU A 240 -16.97 -10.90 -0.16
C GLU A 240 -16.57 -12.20 -0.88
N GLY A 241 -15.82 -13.08 -0.22
CA GLY A 241 -15.39 -14.35 -0.79
C GLY A 241 -14.09 -14.86 -0.18
N HIS A 242 -13.47 -15.85 -0.81
CA HIS A 242 -12.18 -16.43 -0.43
C HIS A 242 -11.16 -16.27 -1.58
N TYR A 243 -9.88 -16.46 -1.32
CA TYR A 243 -8.81 -16.17 -2.31
C TYR A 243 -8.54 -17.32 -3.29
N GLU A 244 -9.29 -18.43 -3.26
CA GLU A 244 -9.15 -19.54 -4.22
C GLU A 244 -9.19 -19.07 -5.66
N PHE A 245 -9.96 -18.04 -6.00
CA PHE A 245 -10.09 -17.56 -7.38
C PHE A 245 -8.76 -17.03 -7.96
N LEU A 246 -7.81 -16.63 -7.12
CA LEU A 246 -6.48 -16.23 -7.56
C LEU A 246 -5.64 -17.44 -7.98
N PHE A 247 -5.90 -18.61 -7.43
CA PHE A 247 -5.09 -19.82 -7.65
C PHE A 247 -5.73 -20.74 -8.70
N PRO A 248 -4.92 -21.37 -9.58
CA PRO A 248 -3.45 -21.31 -9.62
C PRO A 248 -2.90 -20.11 -10.40
N ALA A 249 -3.72 -19.25 -10.99
CA ALA A 249 -3.27 -18.20 -11.91
C ALA A 249 -2.17 -17.28 -11.34
N VAL A 250 -2.27 -16.90 -10.06
CA VAL A 250 -1.29 -16.04 -9.37
C VAL A 250 0.10 -16.68 -9.25
N LEU A 251 0.23 -18.00 -9.40
CA LEU A 251 1.53 -18.68 -9.41
C LEU A 251 2.36 -18.32 -10.64
N GLU A 252 1.75 -17.78 -11.70
CA GLU A 252 2.46 -17.27 -12.88
C GLU A 252 2.86 -15.80 -12.73
N ALA A 253 2.55 -15.15 -11.60
CA ALA A 253 2.88 -13.75 -11.36
C ALA A 253 4.38 -13.56 -11.05
N ASP A 254 5.02 -12.62 -11.76
CA ASP A 254 6.39 -12.19 -11.50
C ASP A 254 6.44 -11.15 -10.38
N ILE A 255 6.06 -11.61 -9.19
CA ILE A 255 6.02 -10.84 -7.94
C ILE A 255 6.89 -11.49 -6.88
N ASP A 256 7.29 -10.66 -5.90
CA ASP A 256 8.02 -11.05 -4.71
C ASP A 256 7.09 -11.13 -3.48
N GLU A 257 5.98 -10.36 -3.45
CA GLU A 257 4.99 -10.31 -2.35
C GLU A 257 3.53 -10.33 -2.85
N LEU A 258 2.69 -11.19 -2.23
CA LEU A 258 1.22 -11.16 -2.37
C LEU A 258 0.58 -10.67 -1.07
N VAL A 259 -0.04 -9.48 -1.09
CA VAL A 259 -0.59 -8.78 0.08
C VAL A 259 -2.10 -9.00 0.18
N LEU A 260 -2.57 -9.69 1.23
CA LEU A 260 -3.96 -10.15 1.38
C LEU A 260 -4.56 -9.76 2.74
N GLU A 261 -5.90 -9.74 2.81
CA GLU A 261 -6.65 -9.41 4.03
C GLU A 261 -6.99 -10.67 4.86
N PHE A 262 -6.66 -10.67 6.16
CA PHE A 262 -6.95 -11.79 7.08
C PHE A 262 -7.55 -11.33 8.41
N ALA A 263 -7.29 -10.10 8.85
CA ALA A 263 -7.75 -9.62 10.15
C ALA A 263 -9.27 -9.61 10.25
N ARG A 264 -9.94 -9.17 9.18
CA ARG A 264 -11.40 -9.15 9.07
C ARG A 264 -12.00 -10.48 8.60
N LYS A 265 -11.37 -11.12 7.61
CA LYS A 265 -11.93 -12.30 6.94
C LYS A 265 -11.74 -13.61 7.69
N GLY A 266 -10.76 -13.67 8.58
CA GLY A 266 -10.31 -14.92 9.18
C GLY A 266 -9.14 -15.53 8.41
N TYR A 267 -8.76 -16.75 8.79
CA TYR A 267 -7.46 -17.33 8.45
C TYR A 267 -7.54 -18.53 7.51
N ASP A 268 -8.71 -18.83 6.96
CA ASP A 268 -8.96 -20.04 6.16
C ASP A 268 -8.14 -20.02 4.86
N ASP A 269 -7.98 -18.84 4.26
CA ASP A 269 -7.19 -18.63 3.04
C ASP A 269 -5.69 -18.92 3.23
N LEU A 270 -5.19 -19.09 4.47
CA LEU A 270 -3.82 -19.57 4.69
C LEU A 270 -3.62 -20.99 4.18
N ASP A 271 -4.67 -21.82 4.11
CA ASP A 271 -4.58 -23.19 3.60
C ASP A 271 -4.17 -23.23 2.11
N LEU A 272 -4.40 -22.15 1.36
CA LEU A 272 -3.96 -22.03 -0.03
C LEU A 272 -2.45 -22.21 -0.17
N PHE A 273 -1.66 -21.68 0.77
CA PHE A 273 -0.20 -21.83 0.77
C PHE A 273 0.25 -23.26 1.10
N ARG A 274 -0.58 -24.08 1.75
CA ARG A 274 -0.33 -25.52 1.91
C ARG A 274 -0.72 -26.30 0.67
N ARG A 275 -1.82 -25.91 0.01
CA ARG A 275 -2.36 -26.54 -1.19
C ARG A 275 -1.48 -26.29 -2.41
N TYR A 276 -0.81 -25.15 -2.46
CA TYR A 276 0.10 -24.73 -3.52
C TYR A 276 1.52 -24.48 -2.97
N PRO A 277 2.24 -25.55 -2.54
CA PRO A 277 3.59 -25.43 -1.96
C PRO A 277 4.65 -24.86 -2.92
N GLU A 278 4.37 -24.84 -4.22
CA GLU A 278 5.18 -24.24 -5.28
C GLU A 278 5.15 -22.71 -5.28
N THR A 279 4.30 -22.07 -4.45
CA THR A 279 4.28 -20.62 -4.29
C THR A 279 5.70 -20.09 -4.06
N HIS A 280 6.16 -19.18 -4.91
CA HIS A 280 7.54 -18.64 -4.90
C HIS A 280 7.66 -17.27 -4.22
N PHE A 281 6.55 -16.55 -4.04
CA PHE A 281 6.50 -15.24 -3.40
C PHE A 281 6.21 -15.32 -1.88
N SER A 282 6.47 -14.22 -1.18
CA SER A 282 6.12 -14.00 0.23
C SER A 282 4.66 -13.61 0.41
N LEU A 283 4.11 -13.83 1.61
CA LEU A 283 2.80 -13.36 1.99
C LEU A 283 2.89 -12.04 2.77
N GLY A 284 2.25 -11.00 2.28
CA GLY A 284 1.90 -9.82 3.07
C GLY A 284 0.63 -10.11 3.88
N LEU A 285 0.80 -10.42 5.16
CA LEU A 285 -0.28 -10.80 6.07
C LEU A 285 -1.02 -9.57 6.60
N GLY A 286 -2.25 -9.38 6.14
CA GLY A 286 -3.21 -8.42 6.70
C GLY A 286 -3.59 -8.75 8.14
N VAL A 287 -3.08 -7.96 9.11
CA VAL A 287 -3.31 -8.18 10.55
C VAL A 287 -4.11 -7.08 11.23
N ILE A 288 -4.45 -5.98 10.54
CA ILE A 288 -5.31 -4.91 11.07
C ILE A 288 -6.61 -4.88 10.25
N ASP A 289 -7.76 -4.95 10.92
CA ASP A 289 -9.04 -4.65 10.31
C ASP A 289 -9.19 -3.14 10.19
N VAL A 290 -9.02 -2.64 8.97
CA VAL A 290 -9.10 -1.20 8.65
C VAL A 290 -10.53 -0.68 8.54
N LYS A 291 -11.53 -1.57 8.60
CA LYS A 291 -12.96 -1.22 8.57
C LYS A 291 -13.53 -1.10 9.99
N ASN A 292 -12.78 -1.55 10.99
CA ASN A 292 -13.05 -1.30 12.40
C ASN A 292 -12.10 -0.20 12.91
N PRO A 293 -12.61 0.96 13.37
CA PRO A 293 -11.75 2.03 13.85
C PRO A 293 -11.02 1.67 15.17
N GLN A 294 -11.51 0.69 15.94
CA GLN A 294 -10.90 0.34 17.22
C GLN A 294 -9.54 -0.34 17.00
N PRO A 295 -8.47 0.12 17.66
CA PRO A 295 -7.16 -0.52 17.57
C PRO A 295 -7.16 -1.94 18.14
N GLU A 296 -6.46 -2.82 17.45
CA GLU A 296 -6.09 -4.15 17.95
C GLU A 296 -5.08 -4.04 19.09
N SER A 297 -4.99 -5.07 19.94
CA SER A 297 -3.88 -5.19 20.88
C SER A 297 -2.68 -5.86 20.22
N ALA A 298 -1.48 -5.57 20.73
CA ALA A 298 -0.25 -6.20 20.26
C ALA A 298 -0.29 -7.74 20.38
N GLU A 299 -0.92 -8.28 21.43
CA GLU A 299 -1.08 -9.72 21.65
C GLU A 299 -1.98 -10.36 20.58
N LEU A 300 -3.06 -9.67 20.21
CA LEU A 300 -3.93 -10.13 19.12
C LEU A 300 -3.15 -10.19 17.81
N ILE A 301 -2.39 -9.14 17.47
CA ILE A 301 -1.53 -9.13 16.28
C ILE A 301 -0.49 -10.27 16.35
N ALA A 302 0.21 -10.42 17.47
CA ALA A 302 1.20 -11.46 17.64
C ALA A 302 0.59 -12.87 17.45
N SER A 303 -0.64 -13.10 17.94
CA SER A 303 -1.36 -14.35 17.72
C SER A 303 -1.67 -14.63 16.24
N ARG A 304 -2.01 -13.58 15.47
CA ARG A 304 -2.27 -13.65 14.02
C ARG A 304 -1.00 -14.05 13.27
N VAL A 305 0.11 -13.37 13.57
CA VAL A 305 1.40 -13.67 12.95
C VAL A 305 1.86 -15.10 13.30
N ARG A 306 1.77 -15.52 14.57
CA ARG A 306 2.11 -16.91 14.97
C ARG A 306 1.25 -17.96 14.26
N ARG A 307 -0.01 -17.65 13.95
CA ARG A 307 -0.87 -18.56 13.17
C ARG A 307 -0.38 -18.71 11.72
N ALA A 308 -0.01 -17.62 11.07
CA ALA A 308 0.58 -17.68 9.73
C ALA A 308 1.93 -18.44 9.71
N LEU A 309 2.73 -18.34 10.77
CA LEU A 309 3.98 -19.09 10.94
C LEU A 309 3.80 -20.62 11.06
N GLN A 310 2.58 -21.11 11.27
CA GLN A 310 2.28 -22.55 11.19
C GLN A 310 2.12 -23.05 9.74
N VAL A 311 2.22 -22.15 8.77
CA VAL A 311 1.99 -22.39 7.34
C VAL A 311 3.21 -22.00 6.53
N LEU A 312 3.74 -20.80 6.77
CA LEU A 312 4.88 -20.22 6.06
C LEU A 312 6.05 -20.00 7.01
N PRO A 313 7.30 -20.16 6.54
CA PRO A 313 8.47 -19.83 7.34
C PRO A 313 8.59 -18.30 7.54
N PRO A 314 9.29 -17.82 8.59
CA PRO A 314 9.36 -16.40 8.92
C PRO A 314 9.97 -15.48 7.85
N ASP A 315 10.82 -16.01 6.97
CA ASP A 315 11.45 -15.29 5.86
C ASP A 315 10.53 -15.15 4.63
N ARG A 316 9.35 -15.77 4.65
CA ARG A 316 8.31 -15.67 3.62
C ARG A 316 7.06 -14.92 4.08
N LEU A 317 7.17 -14.17 5.18
CA LEU A 317 6.04 -13.48 5.79
C LEU A 317 6.40 -12.03 6.08
N LEU A 318 5.58 -11.12 5.54
CA LEU A 318 5.56 -9.69 5.88
C LEU A 318 4.26 -9.41 6.63
N VAL A 319 4.22 -8.30 7.38
CA VAL A 319 3.08 -7.94 8.23
C VAL A 319 2.58 -6.55 7.86
N ASN A 320 1.28 -6.45 7.53
CA ASN A 320 0.66 -5.20 7.08
C ASN A 320 -0.79 -5.09 7.56
N PRO A 321 -1.44 -3.92 7.41
CA PRO A 321 -2.89 -3.82 7.55
C PRO A 321 -3.64 -4.58 6.44
N ASP A 322 -4.91 -4.94 6.65
CA ASP A 322 -5.74 -5.62 5.62
C ASP A 322 -5.87 -4.82 4.31
N CYS A 323 -5.87 -3.49 4.40
CA CYS A 323 -5.93 -2.56 3.27
C CYS A 323 -5.41 -1.19 3.72
N GLY A 324 -5.58 -0.13 2.93
CA GLY A 324 -5.18 1.24 3.32
C GLY A 324 -5.97 1.79 4.53
N LEU A 325 -5.36 2.70 5.29
CA LEU A 325 -5.93 3.29 6.51
C LEU A 325 -6.69 4.60 6.27
N ARG A 326 -6.97 4.95 5.00
CA ARG A 326 -7.63 6.19 4.54
C ARG A 326 -8.80 6.65 5.41
N HIS A 327 -9.68 5.74 5.78
CA HIS A 327 -10.93 6.02 6.51
C HIS A 327 -10.82 5.87 8.04
N VAL A 328 -9.65 5.52 8.55
CA VAL A 328 -9.40 5.40 9.99
C VAL A 328 -8.96 6.77 10.52
N PRO A 329 -9.52 7.29 11.64
CA PRO A 329 -9.04 8.52 12.26
C PRO A 329 -7.55 8.46 12.61
N ALA A 330 -6.83 9.58 12.53
CA ALA A 330 -5.36 9.58 12.58
C ALA A 330 -4.78 9.03 13.90
N ASP A 331 -5.41 9.32 15.03
CA ASP A 331 -5.04 8.78 16.33
C ASP A 331 -5.22 7.25 16.41
N MET A 332 -6.33 6.75 15.85
CA MET A 332 -6.60 5.32 15.76
C MET A 332 -5.68 4.62 14.75
N ALA A 333 -5.37 5.26 13.62
CA ALA A 333 -4.44 4.75 12.62
C ALA A 333 -3.03 4.60 13.20
N ARG A 334 -2.54 5.60 13.95
CA ARG A 334 -1.30 5.50 14.72
C ARG A 334 -1.32 4.34 15.72
N ALA A 335 -2.36 4.25 16.54
CA ALA A 335 -2.48 3.22 17.56
C ALA A 335 -2.50 1.80 16.94
N LYS A 336 -3.19 1.62 15.82
CA LYS A 336 -3.20 0.37 15.04
C LYS A 336 -1.81 -0.01 14.53
N LEU A 337 -1.12 0.93 13.89
CA LEU A 337 0.24 0.69 13.39
C LEU A 337 1.23 0.40 14.52
N GLN A 338 1.10 1.09 15.66
CA GLN A 338 1.92 0.84 16.84
C GLN A 338 1.70 -0.57 17.38
N ALA A 339 0.44 -0.99 17.57
CA ALA A 339 0.11 -2.34 18.00
C ALA A 339 0.62 -3.42 17.02
N MET A 340 0.59 -3.13 15.71
CA MET A 340 1.14 -4.01 14.69
C MET A 340 2.65 -4.18 14.83
N SER A 341 3.40 -3.08 14.97
CA SER A 341 4.85 -3.12 15.15
C SER A 341 5.25 -3.81 16.45
N GLU A 342 4.56 -3.51 17.55
CA GLU A 342 4.81 -4.14 18.87
C GLU A 342 4.51 -5.64 18.84
N GLY A 343 3.34 -6.04 18.32
CA GLY A 343 2.96 -7.45 18.21
C GLY A 343 3.91 -8.23 17.29
N THR A 344 4.36 -7.62 16.19
CA THR A 344 5.33 -8.23 15.28
C THR A 344 6.71 -8.37 15.94
N ALA A 345 7.15 -7.35 16.68
CA ALA A 345 8.42 -7.39 17.41
C ALA A 345 8.46 -8.50 18.46
N GLN A 346 7.34 -8.76 19.16
CA GLN A 346 7.23 -9.90 20.08
C GLN A 346 7.50 -11.23 19.37
N VAL A 347 6.85 -11.47 18.22
CA VAL A 347 7.04 -12.72 17.46
C VAL A 347 8.44 -12.81 16.86
N ARG A 348 8.99 -11.69 16.40
CA ARG A 348 10.36 -11.61 15.88
C ARG A 348 11.39 -12.02 16.94
N ALA A 349 11.20 -11.60 18.19
CA ALA A 349 12.06 -12.02 19.31
C ALA A 349 11.97 -13.53 19.59
N ASP A 350 10.76 -14.09 19.57
CA ASP A 350 10.52 -15.54 19.73
C ASP A 350 11.25 -16.36 18.65
N VAL A 351 11.15 -15.92 17.39
CA VAL A 351 11.75 -16.62 16.23
C VAL A 351 13.28 -16.54 16.22
N LEU A 352 13.84 -15.39 16.62
CA LEU A 352 15.29 -15.18 16.67
C LEU A 352 15.94 -15.73 17.96
N GLY A 353 15.15 -16.30 18.89
CA GLY A 353 15.64 -16.81 20.17
C GLY A 353 16.23 -15.73 21.09
N THR A 354 15.84 -14.47 20.90
CA THR A 354 16.33 -13.36 21.72
C THR A 354 15.44 -13.22 22.95
N PRO A 355 15.98 -13.19 24.19
CA PRO A 355 15.15 -13.03 25.38
C PRO A 355 14.36 -11.72 25.30
N VAL A 356 13.05 -11.80 25.50
CA VAL A 356 12.19 -10.63 25.68
C VAL A 356 12.74 -9.84 26.87
N VAL A 357 13.15 -8.59 26.64
CA VAL A 357 13.51 -7.68 27.73
C VAL A 357 12.21 -7.34 28.45
N GLU A 358 11.99 -7.98 29.61
CA GLU A 358 10.86 -7.61 30.48
C GLU A 358 10.94 -6.12 30.82
N PRO A 359 9.80 -5.40 30.80
CA PRO A 359 9.78 -4.02 31.23
C PRO A 359 10.31 -3.92 32.66
N LYS A 360 11.25 -3.00 32.88
CA LYS A 360 11.80 -2.72 34.21
C LYS A 360 10.62 -2.43 35.16
N PRO A 361 10.53 -3.09 36.32
CA PRO A 361 9.54 -2.72 37.32
C PRO A 361 9.73 -1.25 37.68
N GLU A 362 8.62 -0.51 37.76
CA GLU A 362 8.63 0.87 38.23
C GLU A 362 9.33 0.93 39.59
N PRO A 363 10.18 1.94 39.84
CA PRO A 363 10.80 2.11 41.14
C PRO A 363 9.70 2.32 42.19
N ASP A 364 9.72 1.48 43.23
CA ASP A 364 8.81 1.55 44.36
C ASP A 364 8.66 3.00 44.83
N SER A 365 7.43 3.50 44.77
CA SER A 365 7.09 4.80 45.36
C SER A 365 7.40 4.73 46.87
N PRO A 366 8.18 5.67 47.43
CA PRO A 366 8.52 5.63 48.84
C PRO A 366 7.24 5.78 49.67
N VAL A 367 6.94 4.74 50.44
CA VAL A 367 5.89 4.72 51.45
C VAL A 367 6.18 5.87 52.42
N HIS A 368 5.37 6.92 52.38
CA HIS A 368 5.39 7.96 53.39
C HIS A 368 4.97 7.36 54.73
N GLY A 369 5.97 7.09 55.57
CA GLY A 369 5.79 6.74 56.97
C GLY A 369 5.01 7.84 57.68
N GLY A 370 3.85 7.48 58.23
CA GLY A 370 3.05 8.34 59.07
C GLY A 370 3.83 8.83 60.28
N HIS A 371 3.76 10.12 60.53
CA HIS A 371 4.02 10.72 61.83
C HIS A 371 2.66 11.05 62.47
N GLN A 372 2.35 10.37 63.57
CA GLN A 372 1.56 10.92 64.67
C GLN A 372 2.53 11.27 65.81
N PRO A 373 2.25 12.33 66.55
CA PRO A 373 1.45 12.15 67.77
C PRO A 373 0.12 12.90 67.77
#